data_AF-A0A522XPH7-F1
#
_entry.id   AF-A0A522XPH7-F1
#
_cell.length_a   1.000
_cell.length_b   1.000
_cell.length_c   1.000
_cell.angle_alpha   90.00
_cell.angle_beta   90.00
_cell.angle_gamma   90.00
#
_symmetry.space_group_name_H-M   'P 1'
#
loop_
_entity.id
_entity.type
_entity.pdbx_description
1 polymer ?
#
loop_
_entity_poly.entity_id
_entity_poly.type
_entity_poly.pdbx_seq_one_letter_code
_entity_poly.pdbx_strand_id
1 'polypeptide(L)' 'MDPIFIIGIAFLVVASSIGAYVVYHKEVVMKPLILKEKAEIEADSCDAIKQKHALGQYWALSNYRLAAAKVHACFPEQ' A
#
# COMPACT_ATOMS: atom_id res chain seq x y z
N MET A 1 -35.97 -8.86 -25.95
CA MET A 1 -34.67 -8.24 -25.60
C MET A 1 -33.60 -9.22 -26.05
N ASP A 2 -32.67 -8.80 -26.92
CA ASP A 2 -31.72 -9.71 -27.58
C ASP A 2 -30.71 -10.28 -26.56
N PRO A 3 -30.48 -11.62 -26.51
CA PRO A 3 -29.57 -12.24 -25.55
C PRO A 3 -28.16 -11.62 -25.53
N ILE A 4 -27.68 -11.15 -26.69
CA ILE A 4 -26.35 -10.50 -26.82
C ILE A 4 -26.32 -9.17 -26.06
N PHE A 5 -27.43 -8.42 -26.08
CA PHE A 5 -27.56 -7.14 -25.39
C PHE A 5 -27.55 -7.30 -23.87
N ILE A 6 -28.17 -8.36 -23.35
CA ILE A 6 -28.20 -8.69 -21.92
C ILE A 6 -26.79 -9.03 -21.42
N ILE A 7 -26.03 -9.82 -22.20
CA ILE A 7 -24.64 -10.17 -21.86
C ILE A 7 -23.77 -8.92 -21.82
N GLY A 8 -23.91 -8.01 -22.80
CA GLY A 8 -23.16 -6.75 -22.84
C GLY A 8 -23.39 -5.88 -21.60
N ILE A 9 -24.64 -5.75 -21.16
CA ILE A 9 -24.97 -4.99 -19.94
C ILE A 9 -24.37 -5.66 -18.70
N ALA A 10 -24.44 -6.99 -18.60
CA ALA A 10 -23.88 -7.71 -17.46
C ALA A 10 -22.36 -7.47 -17.32
N PHE A 11 -21.61 -7.54 -18.43
CA PHE A 11 -20.17 -7.24 -18.41
C PHE A 11 -19.89 -5.79 -18.05
N LEU A 12 -20.68 -4.85 -18.55
CA LEU A 12 -20.52 -3.43 -18.24
C LEU A 12 -20.69 -3.17 -16.73
N VAL A 13 -21.74 -3.73 -16.13
CA VAL A 13 -22.01 -3.58 -14.69
C VAL A 13 -20.86 -4.17 -13.86
N VAL A 14 -20.40 -5.39 -14.18
CA VAL A 14 -19.30 -6.02 -13.46
C VAL A 14 -18.01 -5.21 -13.58
N ALA A 15 -17.66 -4.74 -14.78
CA ALA A 15 -16.47 -3.93 -14.99
C ALA A 15 -16.53 -2.60 -14.21
N SER A 16 -17.69 -1.93 -14.21
CA SER A 16 -17.89 -0.70 -13.43
C SER A 16 -17.78 -0.95 -11.92
N SER A 17 -18.36 -2.05 -11.40
CA SER A 17 -18.28 -2.39 -9.98
C SER A 17 -16.84 -2.70 -9.54
N ILE A 18 -16.08 -3.43 -10.35
CA ILE A 18 -14.65 -3.71 -10.06
C ILE A 18 -13.85 -2.42 -10.06
N GLY A 19 -14.05 -1.54 -11.05
CA GLY A 19 -13.38 -0.24 -11.11
C GLY A 19 -13.66 0.61 -9.86
N ALA A 20 -14.92 0.71 -9.45
CA ALA A 20 -15.32 1.44 -8.25
C ALA A 20 -14.69 0.84 -6.98
N TYR A 21 -14.66 -0.49 -6.86
CA TYR A 21 -14.04 -1.18 -5.73
C TYR A 21 -12.53 -0.89 -5.64
N VAL A 22 -11.80 -0.93 -6.75
CA VAL A 22 -10.35 -0.65 -6.75
C VAL A 22 -10.06 0.77 -6.27
N VAL A 23 -10.84 1.75 -6.71
CA VAL A 23 -10.72 3.15 -6.26
C VAL A 23 -11.03 3.26 -4.77
N TYR A 24 -12.13 2.68 -4.32
CA TYR A 24 -12.53 2.69 -2.91
C TYR A 24 -11.47 2.03 -2.02
N HIS A 25 -10.96 0.86 -2.39
CA HIS A 25 -9.94 0.12 -1.65
C HIS A 25 -8.63 0.92 -1.56
N LYS A 26 -8.23 1.60 -2.65
CA LYS A 26 -7.05 2.47 -2.62
C LYS A 26 -7.21 3.63 -1.63
N GLU A 27 -8.37 4.28 -1.62
CA GLU A 27 -8.66 5.44 -0.78
C GLU A 27 -8.84 5.07 0.70
N VAL A 28 -9.57 3.99 0.98
CA VAL A 28 -10.00 3.65 2.35
C VAL A 28 -9.08 2.67 3.05
N VAL A 29 -8.35 1.84 2.31
CA VAL A 29 -7.46 0.83 2.90
C VAL A 29 -6.01 1.23 2.71
N MET A 30 -5.57 1.44 1.47
CA MET A 30 -4.14 1.65 1.19
C MET A 30 -3.64 3.01 1.69
N LYS A 31 -4.34 4.11 1.43
CA LYS A 31 -3.90 5.44 1.90
C LYS A 31 -3.72 5.54 3.42
N PRO A 32 -4.68 5.12 4.27
CA PRO A 32 -4.48 5.21 5.71
C PRO A 32 -3.36 4.30 6.21
N LEU A 33 -3.18 3.11 5.62
CA LEU A 33 -2.04 2.24 5.92
C LEU A 33 -0.70 2.93 5.61
N ILE A 34 -0.59 3.57 4.43
CA ILE A 34 0.61 4.33 4.03
C ILE A 34 0.88 5.48 5.01
N LEU A 35 -0.15 6.22 5.41
CA LEU A 35 0.00 7.32 6.36
C LEU A 35 0.41 6.83 7.76
N LYS A 36 -0.17 5.73 8.21
CA LYS A 36 0.18 5.10 9.49
C LYS A 36 1.61 4.59 9.46
N GLU A 37 1.99 3.89 8.41
CA GLU A 37 3.35 3.37 8.22
C GLU A 37 4.38 4.51 8.18
N LYS A 38 4.08 5.62 7.52
CA LYS A 38 4.94 6.81 7.54
C LYS A 38 5.18 7.31 8.97
N ALA A 39 4.11 7.46 9.75
CA ALA A 39 4.21 7.89 11.15
C ALA A 39 4.98 6.89 12.02
N GLU A 40 4.80 5.58 11.79
CA GLU A 40 5.57 4.53 12.46
C GLU A 40 7.06 4.61 12.12
N ILE A 41 7.42 4.77 10.84
CA ILE A 41 8.81 4.96 10.43
C ILE A 41 9.41 6.19 11.12
N GLU A 42 8.70 7.32 11.19
CA GLU A 42 9.21 8.54 11.85
C GLU A 42 9.37 8.37 13.36
N ALA A 43 8.47 7.65 14.02
CA ALA A 43 8.47 7.42 15.47
C ALA A 43 9.38 6.27 15.94
N ASP A 44 9.68 5.30 15.07
CA ASP A 44 10.44 4.10 15.46
C ASP A 44 11.88 4.43 15.87
N SER A 45 12.38 3.74 16.90
CA SER A 45 13.79 3.79 17.30
C SER A 45 14.66 2.97 16.35
N CYS A 46 15.97 3.22 16.34
CA CYS A 46 16.90 2.45 15.51
C CYS A 46 16.85 0.93 15.81
N ASP A 47 16.70 0.53 17.07
CA ASP A 47 16.57 -0.90 17.42
C ASP A 47 15.30 -1.54 16.84
N ALA A 48 14.17 -0.82 16.86
CA ALA A 48 12.93 -1.28 16.26
C ALA A 48 13.08 -1.42 14.74
N ILE A 49 13.72 -0.46 14.07
CA ILE A 49 14.00 -0.51 12.64
C ILE A 49 14.93 -1.68 12.30
N LYS A 50 15.95 -1.95 13.13
CA LYS A 50 16.84 -3.10 12.97
C LYS A 50 16.06 -4.41 13.02
N GLN A 51 15.15 -4.54 13.98
CA GLN A 51 14.34 -5.72 14.14
C GLN A 51 13.39 -5.91 12.96
N LYS A 52 12.73 -4.84 12.49
CA LYS A 52 11.87 -4.88 11.30
C LYS A 52 12.65 -5.28 10.04
N HIS A 53 13.85 -4.74 9.86
CA HIS A 53 14.73 -5.07 8.75
C HIS A 53 15.20 -6.54 8.80
N ALA A 54 15.60 -7.03 9.98
CA ALA A 54 16.01 -8.42 10.19
C ALA A 54 14.86 -9.42 9.97
N LEU A 55 13.62 -9.02 10.28
CA LEU A 55 12.41 -9.81 10.05
C LEU A 55 11.94 -9.78 8.58
N GLY A 56 12.60 -9.01 7.70
CA GLY A 56 12.20 -8.87 6.30
C GLY A 56 10.86 -8.14 6.13
N GLN A 57 10.49 -7.26 7.06
CA GLN A 57 9.32 -6.41 6.87
C GLN A 57 9.64 -5.30 5.86
N TYR A 58 8.83 -5.22 4.81
CA TYR A 58 8.98 -4.24 3.74
C TYR A 58 7.96 -3.12 3.88
N TRP A 59 8.39 -1.90 3.55
CA TRP A 59 7.52 -0.73 3.55
C TRP A 59 6.81 -0.51 2.23
N ALA A 60 5.68 0.19 2.25
CA ALA A 60 5.02 0.61 1.02
C ALA A 60 5.98 1.44 0.15
N LEU A 61 5.88 1.28 -1.17
CA LEU A 61 6.79 1.93 -2.14
C LEU A 61 6.86 3.46 -1.95
N SER A 62 5.75 4.10 -1.57
CA SER A 62 5.69 5.53 -1.28
C SER A 62 6.52 5.96 -0.08
N ASN A 63 6.71 5.07 0.89
CA ASN A 63 7.46 5.31 2.13
C ASN A 63 8.87 4.71 2.10
N TYR A 64 9.19 3.90 1.09
CA TYR A 64 10.49 3.23 0.96
C TYR A 64 11.67 4.18 1.09
N ARG A 65 11.63 5.37 0.46
CA ARG A 65 12.73 6.35 0.56
C ARG A 65 12.94 6.87 1.97
N LEU A 66 11.85 7.11 2.70
CA LEU A 66 11.91 7.56 4.09
C LEU A 66 12.49 6.46 4.97
N ALA A 67 12.00 5.23 4.82
CA ALA A 67 12.50 4.08 5.55
C ALA A 67 13.98 3.82 5.26
N ALA A 68 14.39 3.84 3.99
CA ALA A 68 15.77 3.66 3.58
C ALA A 68 16.70 4.74 4.16
N ALA A 69 16.27 6.01 4.15
CA ALA A 69 17.02 7.10 4.77
C ALA A 69 17.19 6.87 6.28
N LYS A 70 16.15 6.39 6.96
CA LYS A 70 16.21 6.12 8.40
C LYS A 70 17.06 4.89 8.73
N VAL A 71 16.97 3.83 7.92
CA VAL A 71 17.87 2.67 7.99
C VAL A 71 19.32 3.11 7.82
N HIS A 72 19.63 3.90 6.80
CA HIS A 72 20.99 4.41 6.57
C HIS A 72 21.47 5.31 7.73
N ALA A 73 20.61 6.17 8.27
CA ALA A 73 20.96 7.01 9.42
C ALA A 73 21.27 6.19 10.68
N CYS A 74 20.55 5.08 10.89
CA CYS A 74 20.76 4.18 12.02
C CYS A 74 21.92 3.18 11.79
N PHE A 75 22.16 2.78 10.54
CA PHE A 75 23.13 1.75 10.14
C PHE A 75 23.91 2.21 8.90
N PRO A 76 24.85 3.18 9.04
CA PRO A 76 25.57 3.73 7.90
C PRO A 76 26.59 2.78 7.25
N GLU A 77 26.84 1.62 7.88
CA GLU A 77 27.82 0.62 7.43
C GLU A 77 27.19 -0.61 6.74
N GLN A 78 25.85 -0.66 6.61
CA GLN A 78 25.13 -1.66 5.80
C GLN A 78 24.78 -1.11 4.42
#